data_AF-A0A7J4S6X6-F1
#
_entry.id   AF-A0A7J4S6X6-F1
#
_cell.length_a   1.000
_cell.length_b   1.000
_cell.length_c   1.000
_cell.angle_alpha   90.00
_cell.angle_beta   90.00
_cell.angle_gamma   90.00
#
_symmetry.space_group_name_H-M   'P 1'
#
loop_
_entity.id
_entity.type
_entity.pdbx_description
1 polymer ?
#
loop_
_entity_poly.entity_id
_entity_poly.type
_entity_poly.pdbx_seq_one_letter_code
_entity_poly.pdbx_strand_id
1 'polypeptide(L)'
;MAAADAAALAHRAGPSGGTTRGVKGGATRIVVSTIGVILGVSGIEHGVGEVLQGNVAPPAGVFPAWPGSSFFRIFNGEPAFSLVPNLFATGVLAMLVGALVVTWAALGITRKRGGWVLVGLLLVQFLVGGGIA
;
A
#
# COMPACT_ATOMS: atom_id res chain seq x y z
N MET A 1 60.22 -19.78 -18.30
CA MET A 1 59.49 -19.57 -19.58
C MET A 1 58.31 -20.55 -19.61
N ALA A 2 57.09 -20.05 -19.73
CA ALA A 2 55.78 -20.74 -19.87
C ALA A 2 54.95 -21.10 -18.60
N ALA A 3 55.50 -21.63 -17.50
CA ALA A 3 54.64 -22.08 -16.38
C ALA A 3 54.33 -21.00 -15.31
N ALA A 4 55.21 -20.01 -15.13
CA ALA A 4 55.05 -18.98 -14.10
C ALA A 4 54.11 -17.82 -14.52
N ASP A 5 53.92 -17.62 -15.83
CA ASP A 5 53.07 -16.53 -16.35
C ASP A 5 51.56 -16.86 -16.30
N ALA A 6 51.20 -18.15 -16.25
CA ALA A 6 49.80 -18.57 -16.16
C ALA A 6 49.19 -18.29 -14.77
N ALA A 7 49.99 -18.38 -13.70
CA ALA A 7 49.54 -18.09 -12.34
C ALA A 7 49.39 -16.58 -12.08
N ALA A 8 50.16 -15.74 -12.78
CA ALA A 8 50.07 -14.28 -12.65
C ALA A 8 48.85 -13.68 -13.39
N LEU A 9 48.33 -14.35 -14.41
CA LEU A 9 47.13 -13.93 -15.14
C LEU A 9 45.82 -14.30 -14.42
N ALA A 10 45.82 -15.34 -13.58
CA ALA A 10 44.65 -15.74 -12.79
C ALA A 10 44.31 -14.76 -11.64
N HIS A 11 45.25 -13.89 -11.24
CA HIS A 11 45.05 -12.89 -10.18
C HIS A 11 44.40 -11.58 -10.68
N ARG A 12 44.15 -11.43 -12.00
CA ARG A 12 43.57 -10.20 -12.56
C ARG A 12 42.07 -10.26 -12.89
N ALA A 13 41.41 -11.38 -12.62
CA ALA A 13 39.96 -11.44 -12.62
C ALA A 13 39.42 -11.07 -11.23
N GLY A 14 39.61 -9.80 -10.83
CA GLY A 14 38.83 -9.24 -9.73
C GLY A 14 37.33 -9.40 -10.04
N PRO A 15 36.47 -9.67 -9.04
CA PRO A 15 35.05 -9.80 -9.29
C PRO A 15 34.58 -8.57 -10.06
N SER A 16 34.14 -8.79 -11.30
CA SER A 16 33.55 -7.77 -12.14
C SER A 16 32.56 -7.03 -11.26
N GLY A 17 32.84 -5.75 -11.02
CA GLY A 17 32.03 -4.86 -10.19
C GLY A 17 30.64 -4.77 -10.80
N GLY A 18 29.82 -5.77 -10.49
CA GLY A 18 28.40 -5.75 -10.67
C GLY A 18 27.96 -4.57 -9.84
N THR A 19 27.78 -3.45 -10.53
CA THR A 19 27.10 -2.29 -9.98
C THR A 19 25.67 -2.78 -9.81
N THR A 20 25.41 -3.49 -8.71
CA THR A 20 24.09 -3.55 -8.13
C THR A 20 23.81 -2.08 -7.87
N ARG A 21 23.09 -1.48 -8.79
CA ARG A 21 22.56 -0.13 -8.65
C ARG A 21 21.52 -0.27 -7.55
N GLY A 22 22.02 -0.37 -6.31
CA GLY A 22 21.23 -0.60 -5.12
C GLY A 22 20.19 0.49 -5.11
N VAL A 23 18.92 0.06 -5.08
CA VAL A 23 17.80 0.97 -4.90
C VAL A 23 18.17 1.87 -3.73
N LYS A 24 18.34 3.18 -3.98
CA LYS A 24 18.78 4.16 -2.98
C LYS A 24 17.65 4.41 -1.97
N GLY A 25 17.39 3.42 -1.12
CA GLY A 25 16.41 3.44 -0.05
C GLY A 25 16.71 2.29 0.90
N GLY A 26 16.87 2.59 2.19
CA GLY A 26 17.05 1.53 3.19
C GLY A 26 15.87 0.54 3.14
N ALA A 27 16.12 -0.72 3.50
CA ALA A 27 15.10 -1.79 3.45
C ALA A 27 13.77 -1.37 4.13
N THR A 28 13.84 -0.71 5.29
CA THR A 28 12.67 -0.15 5.98
C THR A 28 11.87 0.81 5.11
N ARG A 29 12.54 1.69 4.35
CA ARG A 29 11.86 2.63 3.46
C ARG A 29 11.09 1.90 2.36
N ILE A 30 11.72 0.89 1.75
CA ILE A 30 11.09 0.11 0.68
C ILE A 30 9.87 -0.60 1.25
N VAL A 31 10.01 -1.30 2.38
CA VAL A 31 8.91 -2.04 3.02
C VAL A 31 7.76 -1.10 3.37
N VAL A 32 8.03 0.02 4.05
CA VAL A 32 6.98 0.96 4.47
C VAL A 32 6.30 1.62 3.26
N SER A 33 7.06 1.94 2.21
CA SER A 33 6.49 2.49 0.96
C SER A 33 5.60 1.46 0.27
N THR A 34 6.06 0.22 0.12
CA THR A 34 5.29 -0.86 -0.51
C THR A 34 4.01 -1.15 0.26
N ILE A 35 4.10 -1.34 1.59
CA ILE A 35 2.93 -1.58 2.44
C ILE A 35 1.97 -0.39 2.37
N GLY A 36 2.48 0.84 2.47
CA GLY A 36 1.65 2.04 2.38
C GLY A 36 0.91 2.14 1.05
N VAL A 37 1.56 1.83 -0.07
CA VAL A 37 0.91 1.79 -1.39
C VAL A 37 -0.16 0.70 -1.46
N ILE A 38 0.12 -0.51 -0.97
CA ILE A 38 -0.85 -1.61 -0.93
C ILE A 38 -2.09 -1.20 -0.13
N LEU A 39 -1.89 -0.64 1.07
CA LEU A 39 -2.98 -0.19 1.93
C LEU A 39 -3.79 0.96 1.30
N GLY A 40 -3.12 1.90 0.62
CA GLY A 40 -3.80 2.99 -0.09
C GLY A 40 -4.63 2.48 -1.28
N VAL A 41 -4.13 1.50 -2.03
CA VAL A 41 -4.87 0.87 -3.14
C VAL A 41 -6.05 0.06 -2.62
N SER A 42 -5.86 -0.70 -1.53
CA SER A 42 -6.96 -1.40 -0.85
C SER A 42 -8.04 -0.41 -0.39
N GLY A 43 -7.66 0.74 0.17
CA GLY A 43 -8.61 1.79 0.52
C GLY A 43 -9.42 2.35 -0.65
N ILE A 44 -8.80 2.48 -1.83
CA ILE A 44 -9.52 2.89 -3.05
C ILE A 44 -10.51 1.81 -3.49
N GLU A 45 -10.10 0.55 -3.42
CA GLU A 45 -10.92 -0.59 -3.80
C GLU A 45 -12.17 -0.72 -2.91
N HIS A 46 -12.04 -0.54 -1.59
CA HIS A 46 -13.18 -0.41 -0.66
C HIS A 46 -14.10 0.73 -1.06
N GLY A 47 -13.53 1.89 -1.38
CA GLY A 47 -14.33 3.05 -1.76
C GLY A 47 -15.16 2.84 -3.03
N VAL A 48 -14.67 2.04 -3.98
CA VAL A 48 -15.47 1.63 -5.14
C VAL A 48 -16.66 0.78 -4.70
N GLY A 49 -16.44 -0.23 -3.85
CA GLY A 49 -17.52 -1.08 -3.33
C GLY A 49 -18.59 -0.28 -2.59
N GLU A 50 -18.17 0.66 -1.75
CA GLU A 50 -19.05 1.55 -0.98
C GLU A 50 -19.86 2.51 -1.86
N VAL A 51 -19.23 3.14 -2.87
CA VAL A 51 -19.94 4.01 -3.82
C VAL A 51 -21.02 3.24 -4.59
N LEU A 52 -20.75 1.98 -4.95
CA LEU A 52 -21.71 1.13 -5.67
C LEU A 52 -22.94 0.75 -4.84
N GLN A 53 -22.85 0.81 -3.51
CA GLN A 53 -24.01 0.62 -2.61
C GLN A 53 -24.91 1.86 -2.56
N GLY A 54 -24.40 3.02 -2.97
CA GLY A 54 -25.18 4.24 -3.19
C GLY A 54 -25.42 5.08 -1.93
N ASN A 55 -26.37 6.01 -2.05
CA ASN A 55 -26.65 7.03 -1.04
C ASN A 55 -27.52 6.48 0.10
N VAL A 56 -27.00 5.49 0.83
CA VAL A 56 -27.67 4.81 1.95
C VAL A 56 -26.79 4.83 3.19
N ALA A 57 -27.40 4.77 4.37
CA ALA A 57 -26.65 4.66 5.61
C ALA A 57 -26.08 3.24 5.75
N PRO A 58 -24.85 3.08 6.30
CA PRO A 58 -24.33 1.76 6.62
C PRO A 58 -25.22 1.09 7.69
N PRO A 59 -25.46 -0.23 7.59
CA PRO A 59 -26.34 -0.96 8.51
C PRO A 59 -25.79 -1.04 9.94
N ALA A 60 -24.47 -0.95 10.10
CA ALA A 60 -23.75 -0.88 11.36
C ALA A 60 -22.38 -0.22 11.12
N GLY A 61 -21.58 -0.01 12.16
CA GLY A 61 -20.21 0.51 12.00
C GLY A 61 -19.31 -0.38 11.13
N VAL A 62 -19.59 -1.69 11.12
CA VAL A 62 -18.97 -2.67 10.21
C VAL A 62 -20.01 -3.15 9.21
N PHE A 63 -19.67 -3.17 7.93
CA PHE A 63 -20.57 -3.56 6.84
C PHE A 63 -19.78 -4.19 5.69
N PRO A 64 -20.42 -4.94 4.77
CA PRO A 64 -19.74 -5.49 3.61
C PRO A 64 -19.52 -4.41 2.53
N ALA A 65 -18.28 -4.14 2.11
CA ALA A 65 -17.98 -3.20 1.00
C ALA A 65 -18.45 -3.75 -0.36
N TRP A 66 -18.41 -5.07 -0.55
CA TRP A 66 -18.78 -5.75 -1.80
C TRP A 66 -19.87 -6.80 -1.59
N PRO A 67 -21.10 -6.38 -1.23
CA PRO A 67 -22.19 -7.31 -0.99
C PRO A 67 -22.49 -8.11 -2.25
N GLY A 68 -22.54 -9.44 -2.14
CA GLY A 68 -22.88 -10.34 -3.25
C GLY A 68 -21.78 -10.56 -4.30
N SER A 69 -20.56 -10.03 -4.11
CA SER A 69 -19.44 -10.28 -5.01
C SER A 69 -19.00 -11.74 -4.97
N SER A 70 -18.81 -12.37 -6.13
CA SER A 70 -18.27 -13.73 -6.24
C SER A 70 -16.84 -13.82 -5.73
N PHE A 71 -16.06 -12.74 -5.86
CA PHE A 71 -14.67 -12.65 -5.41
C PHE A 71 -14.59 -12.67 -3.88
N PHE A 72 -15.47 -11.94 -3.20
CA PHE A 72 -15.53 -11.86 -1.74
C PHE A 72 -16.54 -12.80 -1.09
N ARG A 73 -17.00 -13.82 -1.82
CA ARG A 73 -18.04 -14.75 -1.33
C ARG A 73 -17.65 -15.47 -0.04
N ILE A 74 -16.36 -15.79 0.14
CA ILE A 74 -15.85 -16.44 1.37
C ILE A 74 -16.07 -15.57 2.60
N PHE A 75 -16.05 -14.25 2.44
CA PHE A 75 -16.26 -13.27 3.51
C PHE A 75 -17.70 -12.75 3.60
N ASN A 76 -18.61 -13.21 2.72
CA ASN A 76 -19.95 -12.64 2.53
C ASN A 76 -19.91 -11.15 2.16
N GLY A 77 -18.93 -10.78 1.33
CA GLY A 77 -18.52 -9.40 1.09
C GLY A 77 -17.32 -9.02 1.96
N GLU A 78 -16.49 -8.10 1.50
CA GLU A 78 -15.31 -7.71 2.25
C GLU A 78 -15.69 -6.86 3.48
N PRO A 79 -15.22 -7.19 4.69
CA PRO A 79 -15.51 -6.40 5.88
C PRO A 79 -14.90 -5.00 5.80
N ALA A 80 -15.73 -3.97 5.92
CA ALA A 80 -15.34 -2.56 5.94
C ALA A 80 -15.87 -1.86 7.19
N PHE A 81 -15.16 -0.81 7.61
CA PHE A 81 -15.54 0.04 8.73
C PHE A 81 -15.58 1.52 8.33
N SER A 82 -16.59 2.24 8.82
CA SER A 82 -16.66 3.70 8.70
C SER A 82 -17.49 4.33 9.80
N LEU A 83 -17.11 5.54 10.20
CA LEU A 83 -17.91 6.43 11.06
C LEU A 83 -18.83 7.35 10.26
N VAL A 84 -18.70 7.38 8.93
CA VAL A 84 -19.49 8.25 8.06
C VAL A 84 -20.87 7.60 7.84
N PRO A 85 -21.98 8.29 8.15
CA PRO A 85 -23.32 7.70 8.13
C PRO A 85 -23.92 7.59 6.71
N ASN A 86 -23.07 7.45 5.68
CA ASN A 86 -23.49 7.42 4.28
C ASN A 86 -22.45 6.70 3.41
N LEU A 87 -22.82 5.57 2.80
CA LEU A 87 -21.90 4.72 2.02
C LEU A 87 -21.33 5.42 0.79
N PHE A 88 -22.11 6.23 0.08
CA PHE A 88 -21.60 7.00 -1.05
C PHE A 88 -20.50 7.98 -0.61
N ALA A 89 -20.74 8.74 0.46
CA ALA A 89 -19.76 9.68 1.01
C ALA A 89 -18.54 8.94 1.58
N THR A 90 -18.75 7.83 2.30
CA THR A 90 -17.70 6.92 2.76
C THR A 90 -16.79 6.54 1.58
N GLY A 91 -17.36 6.03 0.49
CA GLY A 91 -16.55 5.53 -0.62
C GLY A 91 -15.78 6.63 -1.36
N VAL A 92 -16.37 7.82 -1.52
CA VAL A 92 -15.65 8.98 -2.05
C VAL A 92 -14.48 9.36 -1.14
N LEU A 93 -14.69 9.42 0.18
CA LEU A 93 -13.63 9.73 1.14
C LEU A 93 -12.54 8.67 1.14
N ALA A 94 -12.90 7.39 1.12
CA ALA A 94 -11.97 6.26 1.07
C ALA A 94 -11.08 6.32 -0.18
N MET A 95 -11.64 6.65 -1.35
CA MET A 95 -10.86 6.83 -2.58
C MET A 95 -9.90 8.03 -2.50
N LEU A 96 -10.37 9.17 -1.98
CA LEU A 96 -9.55 10.38 -1.87
C LEU A 96 -8.40 10.21 -0.87
N VAL A 97 -8.69 9.66 0.31
CA VAL A 97 -7.68 9.39 1.34
C VAL A 97 -6.74 8.28 0.86
N GLY A 98 -7.24 7.27 0.16
CA GLY A 98 -6.43 6.18 -0.40
C GLY A 98 -5.42 6.69 -1.42
N ALA A 99 -5.86 7.58 -2.33
CA ALA A 99 -4.96 8.26 -3.26
C ALA A 99 -3.90 9.12 -2.54
N LEU A 100 -4.27 9.78 -1.44
CA LEU A 100 -3.35 10.54 -0.61
C LEU A 100 -2.33 9.63 0.09
N VAL A 101 -2.76 8.48 0.62
CA VAL A 101 -1.90 7.44 1.20
C VAL A 101 -0.91 6.93 0.15
N VAL A 102 -1.36 6.56 -1.05
CA VAL A 102 -0.47 6.11 -2.14
C VAL A 102 0.57 7.17 -2.47
N THR A 103 0.12 8.42 -2.67
CA THR A 103 1.00 9.54 -3.02
C THR A 103 2.03 9.78 -1.91
N TRP A 104 1.60 9.74 -0.65
CA TRP A 104 2.49 9.96 0.49
C TRP A 104 3.46 8.80 0.72
N ALA A 105 3.01 7.56 0.60
CA ALA A 105 3.84 6.37 0.72
C ALA A 105 4.94 6.33 -0.35
N ALA A 106 4.63 6.75 -1.59
CA ALA A 106 5.58 6.79 -2.69
C ALA A 106 6.59 7.96 -2.57
N LEU A 107 6.12 9.16 -2.23
CA LEU A 107 6.89 10.40 -2.37
C LEU A 107 7.29 11.05 -1.04
N GLY A 108 6.51 10.86 0.02
CA GLY A 108 6.61 11.59 1.28
C GLY A 108 7.35 10.90 2.41
N ILE A 109 7.62 9.59 2.29
CA ILE A 109 8.11 8.78 3.40
C ILE A 109 9.52 9.17 3.91
N THR A 110 10.35 9.80 3.07
CA THR A 110 11.71 10.22 3.44
C THR A 110 11.78 11.57 4.15
N ARG A 111 10.65 12.27 4.30
CA ARG A 111 10.60 13.57 4.99
C ARG A 111 10.80 13.40 6.50
N LYS A 112 11.17 14.49 7.19
CA LYS A 112 11.45 14.53 8.64
C LYS A 112 10.36 13.90 9.52
N ARG A 113 9.10 13.87 9.06
CA ARG A 113 7.95 13.23 9.74
C ARG A 113 7.18 12.25 8.83
N GLY A 114 7.85 11.69 7.81
CA GLY A 114 7.23 10.88 6.76
C GLY A 114 6.38 9.72 7.30
N GLY A 115 6.95 8.95 8.24
CA GLY A 115 6.24 7.82 8.87
C GLY A 115 5.03 8.26 9.69
N TRP A 116 5.13 9.33 10.48
CA TRP A 116 4.02 9.82 11.30
C TRP A 116 2.85 10.33 10.47
N VAL A 117 3.14 11.02 9.35
CA VAL A 117 2.08 11.43 8.42
C VAL A 117 1.42 10.21 7.78
N LEU A 118 2.20 9.17 7.41
CA LEU A 118 1.63 7.93 6.88
C LEU A 118 0.71 7.25 7.89
N VAL A 119 1.12 7.15 9.16
CA VAL A 119 0.28 6.62 10.24
C VAL A 119 -1.01 7.43 10.38
N GLY A 120 -0.92 8.76 10.40
CA GLY A 120 -2.10 9.62 10.45
C GLY A 120 -3.05 9.39 9.27
N LEU A 121 -2.52 9.29 8.05
CA LEU A 121 -3.33 9.01 6.86
C LEU A 121 -3.98 7.63 6.91
N LEU A 122 -3.28 6.60 7.39
CA LEU A 122 -3.85 5.25 7.55
C LEU A 122 -4.96 5.21 8.61
N LEU A 123 -4.81 5.97 9.71
CA LEU A 123 -5.87 6.11 10.71
C LEU A 123 -7.09 6.82 10.12
N VAL A 124 -6.89 7.89 9.35
CA VAL A 124 -7.99 8.56 8.65
C VAL A 124 -8.66 7.60 7.66
N GLN A 125 -7.89 6.85 6.86
CA GLN A 125 -8.42 5.86 5.91
C GLN A 125 -9.33 4.85 6.61
N PHE A 126 -8.86 4.30 7.73
CA PHE A 126 -9.62 3.35 8.53
C PHE A 126 -10.96 3.93 9.01
N LEU A 127 -10.99 5.19 9.45
CA LEU A 127 -12.20 5.81 10.00
C LEU A 127 -13.25 6.19 8.95
N VAL A 128 -12.85 6.37 7.68
CA VAL A 128 -13.72 6.90 6.62
C VAL A 128 -14.13 5.90 5.56
N GLY A 129 -13.75 4.62 5.66
CA GLY A 129 -14.05 3.57 4.67
C GLY A 129 -12.86 2.66 4.39
N GLY A 130 -12.32 2.05 5.45
CA GLY A 130 -11.18 1.15 5.35
C GLY A 130 -11.58 -0.30 5.63
N GLY A 131 -10.98 -1.23 4.89
CA GLY A 131 -11.12 -2.66 5.13
C GLY A 131 -10.56 -3.11 6.47
N ILE A 132 -11.24 -4.05 7.10
CA ILE A 132 -10.82 -4.73 8.33
C ILE A 132 -10.60 -6.22 8.06
N ALA A 133 -9.67 -6.52 7.16
CA ALA A 133 -9.31 -7.88 6.77
C ALA A 133 -8.32 -8.54 7.74
#